data_AF-A0A2U2J1Q7-F1
#
_entry.id   AF-A0A2U2J1Q7-F1
#
_cell.length_a   1.000
_cell.length_b   1.000
_cell.length_c   1.000
_cell.angle_alpha   90.00
_cell.angle_beta   90.00
_cell.angle_gamma   90.00
#
_symmetry.space_group_name_H-M   'P 1'
#
loop_
_entity.id
_entity.type
_entity.pdbx_description
1 polymer ?
#
loop_
_entity_poly.entity_id
_entity_poly.type
_entity_poly.pdbx_seq_one_letter_code
_entity_poly.pdbx_strand_id
1 'polypeptide(L)'
;MRRDPPGDFRNHVRSGRIHCPLCADRGDEVLLAHLQPRTGRRDRGLEGRRSGARAMTRRASLRRDQRGAGIVEFALAAPLLFLTIIGIAQLGILFFANAGLSHAVAEGARLAAIFPRPADDEIAEAILQSEFGLNNADLIGDPEIVHGTDANGFTYADISLSYTVPIDFIFFETPPVTLTENRRVFTQPAV
;
A
#
# COMPACT_ATOMS: atom_id res chain seq x y z
N MET A 1 -30.07 25.98 49.78
CA MET A 1 -29.01 26.56 48.92
C MET A 1 -29.35 26.26 47.47
N ARG A 2 -29.06 27.24 46.62
CA ARG A 2 -29.67 27.48 45.30
C ARG A 2 -29.36 26.38 44.28
N ARG A 3 -30.38 26.11 43.43
CA ARG A 3 -30.26 25.44 42.13
C ARG A 3 -29.75 26.46 41.12
N ASP A 4 -28.89 26.05 40.20
CA ASP A 4 -28.76 26.68 38.88
C ASP A 4 -28.74 25.59 37.77
N PRO A 5 -29.51 25.78 36.68
CA PRO A 5 -29.70 24.83 35.58
C PRO A 5 -28.71 25.10 34.40
N PRO A 6 -28.76 24.32 33.29
CA PRO A 6 -27.65 24.16 32.37
C PRO A 6 -27.49 25.33 31.38
N GLY A 7 -26.24 25.72 31.15
CA GLY A 7 -25.84 26.75 30.20
C GLY A 7 -26.05 26.33 28.75
N ASP A 8 -26.93 27.09 28.10
CA ASP A 8 -27.29 27.17 26.69
C ASP A 8 -26.07 27.37 25.77
N PHE A 9 -25.64 26.33 25.05
CA PHE A 9 -24.67 26.42 23.94
C PHE A 9 -25.37 26.86 22.65
N ARG A 10 -25.73 28.14 22.60
CA ARG A 10 -26.21 28.79 21.38
C ARG A 10 -25.04 29.31 20.55
N ASN A 11 -24.82 28.63 19.42
CA ASN A 11 -24.50 29.19 18.10
C ASN A 11 -24.00 30.64 18.05
N HIS A 12 -22.71 30.83 17.78
CA HIS A 12 -22.18 32.01 17.07
C HIS A 12 -21.10 31.57 16.07
N VAL A 13 -21.54 30.94 14.98
CA VAL A 13 -20.80 30.95 13.71
C VAL A 13 -21.02 32.33 13.08
N ARG A 14 -20.08 33.25 13.26
CA ARG A 14 -19.94 34.42 12.38
C ARG A 14 -18.49 34.87 12.27
N SER A 15 -18.03 34.86 11.02
CA SER A 15 -17.14 35.87 10.44
C SER A 15 -15.72 35.93 10.98
N GLY A 16 -14.80 35.36 10.19
CA GLY A 16 -13.37 35.58 10.30
C GLY A 16 -13.00 37.07 10.34
N ARG A 17 -12.01 37.34 11.20
CA ARG A 17 -10.98 38.38 11.12
C ARG A 17 -10.07 38.16 12.32
N ILE A 18 -9.01 37.37 12.15
CA ILE A 18 -7.90 37.37 13.10
C ILE A 18 -7.14 38.67 12.84
N HIS A 19 -7.42 39.67 13.67
CA HIS A 19 -6.73 40.95 13.68
C HIS A 19 -5.37 40.72 14.36
N CYS A 20 -4.29 40.84 13.60
CA CYS A 20 -2.94 40.84 14.15
C CYS A 20 -2.69 42.22 14.79
N PRO A 21 -2.39 42.33 16.10
CA PRO A 21 -2.17 43.61 16.76
C PRO A 21 -0.66 43.87 16.85
N LEU A 22 -0.01 44.09 15.71
CA LEU A 22 1.43 44.40 15.71
C LEU A 22 1.85 45.14 14.44
N CYS A 23 1.21 46.29 14.21
CA CYS A 23 1.74 47.36 13.36
C CYS A 23 1.32 48.67 14.02
N ALA A 24 1.98 48.96 15.13
CA ALA A 24 2.06 50.31 15.63
C ALA A 24 3.10 51.08 14.81
N ASP A 25 2.80 52.35 14.62
CA ASP A 25 3.76 53.45 14.54
C ASP A 25 4.29 53.87 13.16
N ARG A 26 3.59 54.84 12.57
CA ARG A 26 4.25 56.04 12.02
C ARG A 26 3.28 57.20 11.99
N GLY A 27 3.66 58.28 12.68
CA GLY A 27 2.87 59.48 12.84
C GLY A 27 2.90 60.44 11.65
N ASP A 28 2.21 61.54 11.93
CA ASP A 28 2.32 62.90 11.39
C ASP A 28 1.36 63.34 10.28
N GLU A 29 0.64 64.40 10.66
CA GLU A 29 -0.06 65.42 9.87
C GLU A 29 -1.29 64.94 9.06
N VAL A 30 -2.44 65.59 9.03
CA VAL A 30 -2.75 67.00 9.21
C VAL A 30 -4.23 67.14 9.57
N LEU A 31 -4.49 68.02 10.52
CA LEU A 31 -5.74 68.74 10.73
C LEU A 31 -6.22 69.38 9.42
N LEU A 32 -7.45 69.09 8.97
CA LEU A 32 -8.30 70.12 8.35
C LEU A 32 -9.77 69.69 8.27
N ALA A 33 -10.61 70.65 8.63
CA ALA A 33 -12.06 70.61 8.63
C ALA A 33 -12.65 70.41 7.22
N HIS A 34 -13.75 69.66 7.13
CA HIS A 34 -14.96 70.15 6.47
C HIS A 34 -16.15 69.21 6.70
N LEU A 35 -17.06 69.64 7.57
CA LEU A 35 -18.49 69.35 7.45
C LEU A 35 -18.97 69.83 6.08
N GLN A 36 -19.57 68.96 5.25
CA GLN A 36 -20.83 69.20 4.54
C GLN A 36 -21.46 67.88 4.04
N PRO A 37 -22.77 67.64 4.27
CA PRO A 37 -23.52 66.59 3.61
C PRO A 37 -24.12 67.14 2.29
N ARG A 38 -24.05 66.37 1.21
CA ARG A 38 -24.94 66.57 0.05
C ARG A 38 -25.43 65.24 -0.50
N THR A 39 -26.70 65.00 -0.20
CA THR A 39 -27.60 64.10 -0.89
C THR A 39 -27.76 64.50 -2.35
N GLY A 40 -27.78 63.50 -3.22
CA GLY A 40 -28.42 63.57 -4.53
C GLY A 40 -27.47 63.74 -5.70
N ARG A 41 -27.34 62.72 -6.53
CA ARG A 41 -28.03 62.65 -7.83
C ARG A 41 -27.82 61.27 -8.45
N ARG A 42 -28.92 60.68 -8.89
CA ARG A 42 -28.98 59.47 -9.70
C ARG A 42 -28.33 59.78 -11.05
N ASP A 43 -27.24 59.09 -11.37
CA ASP A 43 -26.89 58.81 -12.76
C ASP A 43 -26.96 57.30 -12.98
N ARG A 44 -28.17 56.88 -13.38
CA ARG A 44 -28.35 55.68 -14.20
C ARG A 44 -27.75 56.02 -15.55
N GLY A 45 -26.59 55.46 -15.85
CA GLY A 45 -25.93 55.68 -17.13
C GLY A 45 -25.00 54.52 -17.48
N LEU A 46 -25.48 53.70 -18.40
CA LEU A 46 -24.68 52.86 -19.31
C LEU A 46 -24.11 51.57 -18.71
N GLU A 47 -25.06 50.67 -18.46
CA GLU A 47 -24.88 49.26 -18.74
C GLU A 47 -24.60 49.08 -20.24
N GLY A 48 -23.38 48.65 -20.59
CA GLY A 48 -22.95 48.61 -21.98
C GLY A 48 -21.63 47.90 -22.22
N ARG A 49 -21.71 46.56 -22.30
CA ARG A 49 -20.81 45.71 -23.11
C ARG A 49 -19.31 45.72 -22.76
N ARG A 50 -18.94 45.03 -21.67
CA ARG A 50 -17.58 44.46 -21.50
C ARG A 50 -17.57 43.04 -20.93
N SER A 51 -18.48 42.17 -21.41
CA SER A 51 -18.53 40.77 -20.95
C SER A 51 -17.72 39.78 -21.81
N GLY A 52 -17.25 40.19 -23.01
CA GLY A 52 -16.48 39.31 -23.90
C GLY A 52 -14.96 39.25 -23.65
N ALA A 53 -14.38 40.30 -23.07
CA ALA A 53 -12.92 40.40 -22.92
C ALA A 53 -12.36 39.61 -21.72
N ARG A 54 -13.17 39.37 -20.68
CA ARG A 54 -12.75 38.62 -19.47
C ARG A 54 -12.69 37.10 -19.69
N ALA A 55 -13.49 36.56 -20.60
CA ALA A 55 -13.43 35.14 -20.96
C ALA A 55 -12.21 34.82 -21.84
N MET A 56 -11.83 35.75 -22.72
CA MET A 56 -10.67 35.59 -23.62
C MET A 56 -9.32 35.73 -22.88
N THR A 57 -9.22 36.60 -21.88
CA THR A 57 -8.00 36.77 -21.08
C THR A 57 -7.73 35.61 -20.13
N ARG A 58 -8.77 34.95 -19.57
CA ARG A 58 -8.59 33.76 -18.72
C ARG A 58 -8.04 32.55 -19.48
N ARG A 59 -8.46 32.33 -20.74
CA ARG A 59 -7.94 31.24 -21.58
C ARG A 59 -6.49 31.46 -22.02
N ALA A 60 -6.10 32.71 -22.31
CA ALA A 60 -4.71 33.05 -22.61
C ALA A 60 -3.80 32.93 -21.38
N SER A 61 -4.31 33.25 -20.18
CA SER A 61 -3.61 33.05 -18.91
C SER A 61 -3.35 31.56 -18.61
N LEU A 62 -4.31 30.68 -18.91
CA LEU A 62 -4.16 29.23 -18.70
C LEU A 62 -3.10 28.60 -19.62
N ARG A 63 -2.94 29.08 -20.87
CA ARG A 63 -1.89 28.60 -21.78
C ARG A 63 -0.47 29.02 -21.36
N ARG A 64 -0.33 30.05 -20.53
CA ARG A 64 0.95 30.54 -20.01
C ARG A 64 1.28 29.98 -18.62
N ASP A 65 0.36 29.22 -18.02
CA ASP A 65 0.53 28.70 -16.68
C ASP A 65 1.29 27.37 -16.71
N GLN A 66 2.58 27.41 -16.38
CA GLN A 66 3.45 26.24 -16.29
C GLN A 66 3.42 25.58 -14.91
N ARG A 67 2.62 26.10 -13.96
CA ARG A 67 2.57 25.61 -12.58
C ARG A 67 2.09 24.15 -12.44
N GLY A 68 1.52 23.58 -13.50
CA GLY A 68 1.05 22.18 -13.54
C GLY A 68 1.97 21.20 -14.28
N ALA A 69 3.08 21.65 -14.89
CA ALA A 69 3.94 20.78 -15.71
C ALA A 69 4.48 19.58 -14.92
N GLY A 70 4.92 19.80 -13.67
CA GLY A 70 5.43 18.73 -12.80
C GLY A 70 4.38 17.67 -12.43
N ILE A 71 3.09 18.04 -12.38
CA ILE A 71 2.00 17.06 -12.14
C ILE A 71 1.85 16.13 -13.35
N VAL A 72 2.00 16.66 -14.56
CA VAL A 72 1.92 15.86 -15.80
C VAL A 72 3.12 14.92 -15.92
N GLU A 73 4.32 15.38 -15.61
CA GLU A 73 5.53 14.55 -15.57
C GLU A 73 5.39 13.40 -14.56
N PHE A 74 4.90 13.71 -13.35
CA PHE A 74 4.63 12.69 -12.34
C PHE A 74 3.53 11.73 -12.77
N ALA A 75 2.45 12.21 -13.41
CA ALA A 75 1.37 11.34 -13.89
C ALA A 75 1.84 10.32 -14.95
N LEU A 76 2.90 10.63 -15.70
CA LEU A 76 3.49 9.70 -16.66
C LEU A 76 4.48 8.73 -16.00
N ALA A 77 5.23 9.17 -14.98
CA ALA A 77 6.21 8.32 -14.29
C ALA A 77 5.58 7.41 -13.21
N ALA A 78 4.53 7.88 -12.53
CA ALA A 78 3.92 7.19 -11.40
C ALA A 78 3.37 5.80 -11.75
N PRO A 79 2.68 5.58 -12.89
CA PRO A 79 2.20 4.24 -13.25
C PRO A 79 3.33 3.22 -13.37
N LEU A 80 4.46 3.62 -13.98
CA LEU A 80 5.63 2.76 -14.10
C LEU A 80 6.28 2.47 -12.74
N LEU A 81 6.37 3.49 -11.89
CA LEU A 81 6.89 3.35 -10.53
C LEU A 81 6.06 2.35 -9.72
N PHE A 82 4.74 2.51 -9.70
CA PHE A 82 3.84 1.64 -8.94
C PHE A 82 3.83 0.22 -9.48
N LEU A 83 3.83 0.03 -10.80
CA LEU A 83 3.96 -1.30 -11.41
C LEU A 83 5.26 -1.99 -10.96
N THR A 84 6.37 -1.25 -10.96
CA THR A 84 7.68 -1.79 -10.53
C THR A 84 7.67 -2.16 -9.04
N ILE A 85 7.13 -1.30 -8.17
CA ILE A 85 7.05 -1.58 -6.73
C ILE A 85 6.16 -2.81 -6.45
N ILE A 86 4.99 -2.88 -7.07
CA ILE A 86 4.07 -4.02 -6.91
C ILE A 86 4.70 -5.30 -7.45
N GLY A 87 5.35 -5.23 -8.62
CA GLY A 87 6.04 -6.38 -9.22
C GLY A 87 7.18 -6.91 -8.33
N ILE A 88 8.01 -6.01 -7.77
CA ILE A 88 9.07 -6.42 -6.82
C ILE A 88 8.46 -7.01 -5.54
N ALA A 89 7.37 -6.44 -5.02
CA ALA A 89 6.70 -6.96 -3.83
C ALA A 89 6.14 -8.37 -4.04
N GLN A 90 5.49 -8.61 -5.18
CA GLN A 90 4.98 -9.95 -5.54
C GLN A 90 6.10 -10.96 -5.74
N LEU A 91 7.20 -10.57 -6.40
CA LEU A 91 8.39 -11.43 -6.49
C LEU A 91 8.96 -11.75 -5.11
N GLY A 92 8.96 -10.77 -4.20
CA GLY A 92 9.35 -10.98 -2.80
C GLY A 92 8.51 -12.05 -2.11
N ILE A 93 7.18 -12.03 -2.29
CA ILE A 93 6.27 -13.04 -1.75
C ILE A 93 6.55 -14.43 -2.36
N LEU A 94 6.79 -14.50 -3.67
CA LEU A 94 7.13 -15.76 -4.34
C LEU A 94 8.43 -16.37 -3.80
N PHE A 95 9.49 -15.56 -3.65
CA PHE A 95 10.76 -16.02 -3.08
C PHE A 95 10.63 -16.38 -1.60
N PHE A 96 9.80 -15.66 -0.86
CA PHE A 96 9.51 -15.97 0.54
C PHE A 96 8.84 -17.33 0.69
N ALA A 97 7.81 -17.62 -0.12
CA ALA A 97 7.18 -18.94 -0.17
C ALA A 97 8.18 -20.02 -0.59
N ASN A 98 9.01 -19.78 -1.61
CA ASN A 98 10.02 -20.75 -2.03
C ASN A 98 11.04 -21.08 -0.92
N ALA A 99 11.46 -20.07 -0.15
CA ALA A 99 12.34 -20.28 1.00
C ALA A 99 11.64 -21.09 2.09
N GLY A 100 10.40 -20.75 2.44
CA GLY A 100 9.58 -21.51 3.38
C GLY A 100 9.43 -22.98 2.99
N LEU A 101 9.13 -23.23 1.71
CA LEU A 101 8.99 -24.57 1.14
C LEU A 101 10.28 -25.39 1.26
N SER A 102 11.41 -24.80 0.86
CA SER A 102 12.71 -25.47 0.98
C SER A 102 13.10 -25.73 2.45
N HIS A 103 12.74 -24.83 3.37
CA HIS A 103 12.99 -25.02 4.79
C HIS A 103 12.15 -26.17 5.37
N ALA A 104 10.86 -26.24 5.04
CA ALA A 104 9.96 -27.30 5.51
C ALA A 104 10.44 -28.68 5.04
N VAL A 105 10.79 -28.83 3.76
CA VAL A 105 11.30 -30.10 3.23
C VAL A 105 12.68 -30.44 3.81
N ALA A 106 13.55 -29.46 4.02
CA ALA A 106 14.84 -29.70 4.67
C ALA A 106 14.71 -30.21 6.10
N GLU A 107 13.71 -29.75 6.86
CA GLU A 107 13.42 -30.25 8.20
C GLU A 107 12.90 -31.70 8.17
N GLY A 108 11.97 -32.01 7.26
CA GLY A 108 11.53 -33.38 7.02
C GLY A 108 12.68 -34.31 6.64
N ALA A 109 13.56 -33.86 5.75
CA ALA A 109 14.75 -34.61 5.35
C ALA A 109 15.70 -34.86 6.53
N ARG A 110 15.85 -33.89 7.44
CA ARG A 110 16.67 -34.06 8.64
C ARG A 110 16.09 -35.13 9.55
N LEU A 111 14.78 -35.15 9.76
CA LEU A 111 14.10 -36.17 10.58
C LEU A 111 14.20 -37.56 9.95
N ALA A 112 14.03 -37.67 8.63
CA ALA A 112 14.16 -38.92 7.90
C ALA A 112 15.58 -39.54 7.98
N ALA A 113 16.60 -38.70 8.21
CA ALA A 113 18.00 -39.15 8.39
C ALA A 113 18.33 -39.63 9.82
N ILE A 114 17.48 -39.35 10.82
CA ILE A 114 17.73 -39.73 12.21
C ILE A 114 17.44 -41.22 12.44
N PHE A 115 18.17 -41.84 13.39
CA PHE A 115 17.92 -43.20 13.85
C PHE A 115 17.66 -43.24 15.37
N PRO A 116 16.62 -43.93 15.86
CA PRO A 116 15.59 -44.63 15.08
C PRO A 116 14.77 -43.64 14.24
N ARG A 117 14.39 -44.05 13.02
CA ARG A 117 13.64 -43.18 12.11
C ARG A 117 12.21 -43.02 12.66
N PRO A 118 11.71 -41.77 12.77
CA PRO A 118 10.30 -41.54 13.04
C PRO A 118 9.42 -42.10 11.91
N ALA A 119 8.15 -42.30 12.21
CA ALA A 119 7.20 -42.77 11.20
C ALA A 119 6.91 -41.66 10.16
N ASP A 120 6.48 -42.04 8.96
CA ASP A 120 6.30 -41.09 7.85
C ASP A 120 5.23 -40.04 8.15
N ASP A 121 4.23 -40.36 8.96
CA ASP A 121 3.21 -39.44 9.46
C ASP A 121 3.79 -38.38 10.40
N GLU A 122 4.70 -38.77 11.30
CA GLU A 122 5.42 -37.82 12.17
C GLU A 122 6.33 -36.89 11.35
N ILE A 123 6.97 -37.41 10.28
CA ILE A 123 7.80 -36.59 9.37
C ILE A 123 6.91 -35.62 8.59
N ALA A 124 5.79 -36.09 8.05
CA ALA A 124 4.82 -35.25 7.35
C ALA A 124 4.27 -34.13 8.25
N GLU A 125 3.92 -34.46 9.51
CA GLU A 125 3.45 -33.45 10.47
C GLU A 125 4.55 -32.42 10.78
N ALA A 126 5.79 -32.85 10.96
CA ALA A 126 6.90 -31.94 11.21
C ALA A 126 7.18 -31.00 10.02
N ILE A 127 7.01 -31.47 8.78
CA ILE A 127 7.09 -30.64 7.57
C ILE A 127 6.02 -29.54 7.65
N LEU A 128 4.76 -29.92 7.87
CA LEU A 128 3.63 -28.99 7.96
C LEU A 128 3.77 -27.98 9.12
N GLN A 129 4.37 -28.39 10.24
CA GLN A 129 4.66 -27.50 11.38
C GLN A 129 5.83 -26.54 11.12
N SER A 130 6.72 -26.87 10.18
CA SER A 130 7.91 -26.08 9.86
C SER A 130 7.69 -25.10 8.69
N GLU A 131 6.46 -25.00 8.21
CA GLU A 131 6.06 -24.11 7.12
C GLU A 131 6.04 -22.65 7.56
N PHE A 132 7.18 -21.98 7.48
CA PHE A 132 7.23 -20.54 7.69
C PHE A 132 6.89 -19.80 6.39
N GLY A 133 5.82 -19.02 6.43
CA GLY A 133 5.44 -18.17 5.29
C GLY A 133 4.64 -18.87 4.19
N LEU A 134 4.16 -20.08 4.47
CA LEU A 134 3.18 -20.79 3.65
C LEU A 134 1.83 -20.83 4.37
N ASN A 135 0.75 -20.95 3.63
CA ASN A 135 -0.55 -21.29 4.18
C ASN A 135 -0.89 -22.73 3.81
N ASN A 136 -1.31 -23.54 4.78
CA ASN A 136 -1.73 -24.92 4.52
C ASN A 136 -2.83 -25.05 3.45
N ALA A 137 -3.67 -24.03 3.29
CA ALA A 137 -4.73 -24.02 2.27
C ALA A 137 -4.22 -23.89 0.82
N ASP A 138 -2.99 -23.37 0.65
CA ASP A 138 -2.37 -23.11 -0.65
C ASP A 138 -1.40 -24.26 -1.06
N LEU A 139 -1.21 -25.25 -0.19
CA LEU A 139 -0.47 -26.49 -0.50
C LEU A 139 -1.25 -27.35 -1.50
N ILE A 140 -0.53 -27.99 -2.40
CA ILE A 140 -1.09 -28.92 -3.37
C ILE A 140 -0.95 -30.34 -2.81
N GLY A 141 -1.87 -30.68 -1.90
CA GLY A 141 -1.89 -31.99 -1.23
C GLY A 141 -0.94 -32.09 -0.04
N ASP A 142 -0.89 -33.28 0.55
CA ASP A 142 0.00 -33.61 1.67
C ASP A 142 1.42 -33.91 1.17
N PRO A 143 2.47 -33.73 2.00
CA PRO A 143 3.84 -34.06 1.62
C PRO A 143 3.97 -35.54 1.25
N GLU A 144 4.53 -35.80 0.07
CA GLU A 144 4.74 -37.15 -0.43
C GLU A 144 6.14 -37.63 0.00
N ILE A 145 6.20 -38.74 0.72
CA ILE A 145 7.44 -39.38 1.15
C ILE A 145 7.53 -40.76 0.47
N VAL A 146 8.46 -40.91 -0.46
CA VAL A 146 8.67 -42.16 -1.20
C VAL A 146 9.99 -42.78 -0.80
N HIS A 147 9.95 -44.03 -0.34
CA HIS A 147 11.15 -44.78 0.01
C HIS A 147 11.64 -45.63 -1.16
N GLY A 148 12.96 -45.71 -1.29
CA GLY A 148 13.60 -46.55 -2.28
C GLY A 148 14.93 -47.11 -1.81
N THR A 149 15.50 -47.99 -2.62
CA THR A 149 16.85 -48.51 -2.42
C THR A 149 17.60 -48.34 -3.72
N ASP A 150 18.82 -47.82 -3.66
CA ASP A 150 19.64 -47.62 -4.84
C ASP A 150 20.27 -48.95 -5.30
N ALA A 151 20.98 -48.92 -6.43
CA ALA A 151 21.65 -50.10 -6.97
C ALA A 151 22.78 -50.64 -6.06
N ASN A 152 23.24 -49.84 -5.09
CA ASN A 152 24.32 -50.18 -4.16
C ASN A 152 23.79 -50.69 -2.81
N GLY A 153 22.47 -50.77 -2.63
CA GLY A 153 21.83 -51.21 -1.39
C GLY A 153 21.64 -50.12 -0.34
N PHE A 154 21.87 -48.84 -0.67
CA PHE A 154 21.57 -47.73 0.23
C PHE A 154 20.09 -47.35 0.16
N THR A 155 19.45 -47.31 1.32
CA THR A 155 18.06 -46.85 1.46
C THR A 155 17.98 -45.33 1.39
N TYR A 156 16.97 -44.81 0.70
CA TYR A 156 16.71 -43.38 0.57
C TYR A 156 15.22 -43.08 0.71
N ALA A 157 14.92 -41.85 1.08
CA ALA A 157 13.58 -41.27 1.06
C ALA A 157 13.62 -40.02 0.15
N ASP A 158 12.68 -39.94 -0.79
CA ASP A 158 12.41 -38.76 -1.60
C ASP A 158 11.21 -38.03 -1.00
N ILE A 159 11.41 -36.79 -0.56
CA ILE A 159 10.37 -35.95 0.01
C ILE A 159 10.00 -34.91 -1.03
N SER A 160 8.73 -34.85 -1.41
CA SER A 160 8.21 -33.90 -2.38
C SER A 160 7.07 -33.07 -1.79
N LEU A 161 7.11 -31.76 -2.00
CA LEU A 161 6.06 -30.84 -1.58
C LEU A 161 5.81 -29.78 -2.65
N SER A 162 4.53 -29.51 -2.91
CA SER A 162 4.09 -28.56 -3.92
C SER A 162 3.22 -27.47 -3.29
N TYR A 163 3.47 -26.22 -3.67
CA TYR A 163 2.79 -25.04 -3.14
C TYR A 163 2.34 -24.10 -4.26
N THR A 164 1.17 -23.49 -4.11
CA THR A 164 0.62 -22.56 -5.10
C THR A 164 0.72 -21.12 -4.61
N VAL A 165 1.29 -20.23 -5.42
CA VAL A 165 1.35 -18.79 -5.15
C VAL A 165 0.47 -18.05 -6.15
N PRO A 166 -0.66 -17.45 -5.75
CA PRO A 166 -1.42 -16.56 -6.61
C PRO A 166 -0.63 -15.26 -6.81
N ILE A 167 -0.51 -14.82 -8.07
CA ILE A 167 0.13 -13.54 -8.42
C ILE A 167 -0.95 -12.62 -8.98
N ASP A 168 -1.65 -11.95 -8.08
CA ASP A 168 -2.75 -11.06 -8.44
C ASP A 168 -2.25 -9.63 -8.59
N PHE A 169 -2.31 -9.11 -9.81
CA PHE A 169 -2.08 -7.69 -10.06
C PHE A 169 -3.42 -6.94 -10.03
N ILE A 170 -3.40 -5.68 -9.61
CA ILE A 170 -4.60 -4.83 -9.49
C ILE A 170 -5.43 -4.78 -10.79
N PHE A 171 -4.79 -4.90 -11.95
CA PHE A 171 -5.44 -4.72 -13.26
C PHE A 171 -5.56 -6.01 -14.08
N PHE A 172 -4.96 -7.12 -13.64
CA PHE A 172 -5.01 -8.38 -14.35
C PHE A 172 -4.77 -9.55 -13.40
N GLU A 173 -5.61 -10.57 -13.52
CA GLU A 173 -5.44 -11.84 -12.83
C GLU A 173 -4.50 -12.72 -13.66
N THR A 174 -3.57 -13.40 -13.01
CA THR A 174 -2.70 -14.39 -13.67
C THR A 174 -2.94 -15.78 -13.11
N PRO A 175 -2.76 -16.83 -13.91
CA PRO A 175 -2.78 -18.19 -13.38
C PRO A 175 -1.79 -18.32 -12.22
N PRO A 176 -2.16 -18.99 -11.12
CA PRO A 176 -1.26 -19.17 -9.99
C PRO A 176 0.02 -19.90 -10.41
N VAL A 177 1.13 -19.55 -9.76
CA VAL A 177 2.42 -20.18 -9.99
C VAL A 177 2.62 -21.29 -8.97
N THR A 178 2.85 -22.51 -9.45
CA THR A 178 3.12 -23.66 -8.60
C THR A 178 4.62 -23.84 -8.40
N LEU A 179 5.05 -23.85 -7.15
CA LEU A 179 6.40 -24.22 -6.73
C LEU A 179 6.39 -25.68 -6.31
N THR A 180 7.44 -26.42 -6.67
CA THR A 180 7.60 -27.81 -6.25
C THR A 180 9.04 -28.02 -5.84
N GLU A 181 9.22 -28.53 -4.62
CA GLU A 181 10.52 -28.87 -4.06
C GLU A 181 10.55 -30.39 -3.87
N ASN A 182 11.64 -31.00 -4.34
CA ASN A 182 11.90 -32.41 -4.15
C ASN A 182 13.30 -32.56 -3.57
N ARG A 183 13.41 -33.30 -2.48
CA ARG A 183 14.65 -33.54 -1.78
C ARG A 183 14.83 -35.01 -1.44
N ARG A 184 15.91 -35.58 -1.98
CA ARG A 184 16.37 -36.93 -1.63
C ARG A 184 17.24 -36.89 -0.37
N VAL A 185 16.98 -37.81 0.55
CA VAL A 185 17.83 -38.08 1.71
C VAL A 185 18.13 -39.56 1.83
N PHE A 186 19.40 -39.90 2.11
CA PHE A 186 19.80 -41.27 2.39
C PHE A 186 19.50 -41.58 3.85
N THR A 187 18.83 -42.70 4.08
CA THR A 187 18.42 -43.14 5.41
C THR A 187 19.20 -44.39 5.80
N GLN A 188 19.32 -44.65 7.10
CA GLN A 188 19.92 -45.89 7.57
C GLN A 188 18.97 -47.07 7.32
N PRO A 189 19.48 -48.26 6.94
CA PRO A 189 18.65 -49.44 6.79
C PRO A 189 18.02 -49.82 8.13
N ALA A 190 16.76 -50.28 8.10
CA ALA A 190 16.13 -50.85 9.27
C ALA A 190 16.84 -52.18 9.61
N VAL A 191 17.41 -52.25 10.82
CA VAL A 191 18.11 -53.45 11.35
C VAL A 191 17.11 -54.55 11.67
#